data_AF-A0A6L2PQR8-F1
#
_entry.id   AF-A0A6L2PQR8-F1
#
_cell.length_a   1.000
_cell.length_b   1.000
_cell.length_c   1.000
_cell.angle_alpha   90.00
_cell.angle_beta   90.00
_cell.angle_gamma   90.00
#
_symmetry.space_group_name_H-M   'P 1'
#
loop_
_entity.id
_entity.type
_entity.pdbx_description
1 polymer ?
#
loop_
_entity_poly.entity_id
_entity_poly.type
_entity_poly.pdbx_seq_one_letter_code
_entity_poly.pdbx_strand_id
1 'polypeptide(L)'
;MEEAEQRLQEIFGRAEKLGVPPKDFVRLGAVKKLLSKRQQSSHHAVFPVLAGILSVTLALVYYLGLHTHHGFSRAWLKWHHQDIYDSMCTVSMPDQLLKVFRPPVDCSMCQGINLIEKVARITPSQFEETYAYSGRPVVIVDAMENWTAQHVFSFQFFKGVYEESLEHWTLQSGCQFFPYETEFTHLREVFNMSRLFCWLQYVTDPLRIPAGEVPILTIKLQPFVVLFSLQLAARTEYRSTT
;
A
#
# COMPACT_ATOMS: atom_id res chain seq x y z
N MET A 1 29.77 -52.67 -21.97
CA MET A 1 30.56 -51.53 -22.46
C MET A 1 32.04 -51.75 -22.16
N GLU A 2 32.41 -52.18 -20.94
CA GLU A 2 33.81 -52.43 -20.52
C GLU A 2 34.58 -53.42 -21.40
N GLU A 3 33.98 -54.54 -21.82
CA GLU A 3 34.69 -55.56 -22.62
C GLU A 3 35.11 -55.04 -24.01
N ALA A 4 34.29 -54.19 -24.64
CA ALA A 4 34.60 -53.61 -25.94
C ALA A 4 35.71 -52.56 -25.83
N GLU A 5 35.78 -51.84 -24.70
CA GLU A 5 36.80 -50.84 -24.41
C GLU A 5 38.15 -51.50 -24.16
N GLN A 6 38.19 -52.60 -23.41
CA GLN A 6 39.40 -53.39 -23.19
C GLN A 6 39.97 -53.94 -24.50
N ARG A 7 39.13 -54.51 -25.36
CA ARG A 7 39.56 -55.02 -26.68
C ARG A 7 40.10 -53.90 -27.57
N LEU A 8 39.50 -52.71 -27.50
CA LEU A 8 39.95 -51.56 -28.28
C LEU A 8 41.32 -51.05 -27.80
N GLN A 9 41.52 -50.97 -26.48
CA GLN A 9 42.80 -50.60 -25.88
C GLN A 9 43.91 -51.59 -26.26
N GLU A 10 43.59 -52.88 -26.29
CA GLU A 10 44.54 -53.91 -26.72
C GLU A 10 44.94 -53.74 -28.20
N ILE A 11 43.98 -53.42 -29.08
CA ILE A 11 44.24 -53.15 -30.50
C ILE A 11 45.12 -51.92 -30.67
N PHE A 12 44.87 -50.84 -29.90
CA PHE A 12 45.71 -49.65 -29.93
C PHE A 12 47.15 -49.94 -29.46
N GLY A 13 47.32 -50.69 -28.37
CA GLY A 13 48.64 -51.08 -27.88
C GLY A 13 49.43 -51.95 -28.85
N ARG A 14 48.76 -52.83 -29.62
CA ARG A 14 49.42 -53.61 -30.68
C ARG A 14 49.82 -52.73 -31.87
N ALA A 15 49.00 -51.77 -32.23
CA ALA A 15 49.26 -50.94 -33.40
C ALA A 15 50.35 -49.87 -33.14
N GLU A 16 50.47 -49.39 -31.91
CA GLU A 16 51.58 -48.52 -31.47
C GLU A 16 52.92 -49.28 -31.50
N LYS A 17 52.95 -50.55 -31.06
CA LYS A 17 54.12 -51.44 -31.19
C LYS A 17 54.55 -51.69 -32.64
N LEU A 18 53.62 -51.53 -33.59
CA LEU A 18 53.88 -51.66 -35.04
C LEU A 18 54.23 -50.32 -35.70
N GLY A 19 54.43 -49.25 -34.92
CA GLY A 19 54.87 -47.95 -35.42
C GLY A 19 53.77 -47.11 -36.07
N VAL A 20 52.49 -47.46 -35.89
CA VAL A 20 51.36 -46.68 -36.39
C VAL A 20 50.98 -45.63 -35.34
N PRO A 21 51.16 -44.32 -35.60
CA PRO A 21 50.86 -43.30 -34.62
C PRO A 21 49.33 -43.17 -34.40
N PRO A 22 48.88 -42.86 -33.17
CA PRO A 22 47.45 -42.73 -32.79
C PRO A 22 46.62 -41.79 -33.68
N LYS A 23 47.29 -40.88 -34.38
CA LYS A 23 46.71 -39.84 -35.23
C LYS A 23 46.18 -40.39 -36.56
N ASP A 24 46.73 -41.50 -37.03
CA ASP A 24 46.39 -42.10 -38.32
C ASP A 24 45.13 -42.98 -38.25
N PHE A 25 44.73 -43.44 -37.05
CA PHE A 25 43.51 -44.23 -36.88
C PHE A 25 42.25 -43.43 -37.21
N VAL A 26 42.24 -42.12 -36.97
CA VAL A 26 41.11 -41.23 -37.30
C VAL A 26 40.91 -41.13 -38.82
N ARG A 27 41.96 -41.41 -39.62
CA ARG A 27 41.89 -41.41 -41.07
C ARG A 27 41.33 -42.70 -41.67
N LEU A 28 41.26 -43.79 -40.89
CA LEU A 28 40.70 -45.06 -41.34
C LEU A 28 39.23 -44.91 -41.72
N GLY A 29 38.85 -45.46 -42.88
CA GLY A 29 37.47 -45.37 -43.38
C GLY A 29 36.43 -45.97 -42.41
N ALA A 30 36.80 -47.01 -41.66
CA ALA A 30 35.96 -47.61 -40.64
C ALA A 30 35.67 -46.65 -39.48
N VAL A 31 36.68 -45.92 -39.00
CA VAL A 31 36.53 -44.93 -37.92
C VAL A 31 35.71 -43.74 -38.39
N LYS A 32 35.95 -43.24 -39.61
CA LYS A 32 35.11 -42.19 -40.22
C LYS A 32 33.63 -42.59 -40.32
N LYS A 33 33.35 -43.84 -40.70
CA LYS A 33 31.97 -44.36 -40.81
C LYS A 33 31.29 -44.53 -39.44
N LEU A 34 32.06 -44.87 -38.40
CA LEU A 34 31.55 -44.91 -37.02
C LEU A 34 31.29 -43.50 -36.48
N LEU A 35 32.19 -42.55 -36.73
CA LEU A 35 32.03 -41.16 -36.34
C LEU A 35 30.84 -40.50 -37.04
N SER A 36 30.66 -40.70 -38.35
CA SER A 36 29.51 -40.16 -39.08
C SER A 36 28.19 -40.77 -38.60
N LYS A 37 28.16 -42.08 -38.30
CA LYS A 37 26.98 -42.75 -37.74
C LYS A 37 26.66 -42.26 -36.33
N ARG A 38 27.67 -42.00 -35.49
CA ARG A 38 27.52 -41.39 -34.16
C ARG A 38 26.98 -39.96 -34.26
N GLN A 39 27.53 -39.16 -35.16
CA GLN A 39 27.10 -37.78 -35.37
C GLN A 39 25.66 -37.72 -35.87
N GLN A 40 25.30 -38.53 -36.87
CA GLN A 40 23.93 -38.59 -37.40
C GLN A 40 22.92 -39.12 -36.36
N SER A 41 23.30 -40.14 -35.57
CA SER A 41 22.47 -40.62 -34.45
C SER A 41 22.30 -39.56 -33.36
N SER A 42 23.37 -38.81 -33.04
CA SER A 42 23.33 -37.74 -32.05
C SER A 42 22.44 -36.58 -32.49
N HIS A 43 22.48 -36.18 -33.77
CA HIS A 43 21.59 -35.13 -34.28
C HIS A 43 20.11 -35.54 -34.21
N HIS A 44 19.80 -36.80 -34.55
CA HIS A 44 18.44 -37.33 -34.43
C HIS A 44 17.93 -37.44 -32.99
N ALA A 45 18.82 -37.61 -32.00
CA ALA A 45 18.44 -37.66 -30.59
C ALA A 45 18.36 -36.26 -29.94
N VAL A 46 19.22 -35.32 -30.32
CA VAL A 46 19.32 -33.99 -29.68
C VAL A 46 18.24 -33.02 -30.19
N PHE A 47 17.92 -33.06 -31.48
CA PHE A 47 16.92 -32.18 -32.08
C PHE A 47 15.51 -32.31 -31.48
N PRO A 48 14.92 -33.52 -31.28
CA PRO A 48 13.60 -33.63 -30.67
C PRO A 48 13.58 -33.22 -29.20
N VAL A 49 14.68 -33.40 -28.46
CA VAL A 49 14.80 -32.96 -27.07
C VAL A 49 14.80 -31.43 -26.99
N LEU A 50 15.60 -30.76 -27.83
CA LEU A 50 15.59 -29.30 -27.93
C LEU A 50 14.23 -28.77 -28.37
N ALA A 51 13.60 -29.38 -29.37
CA ALA A 51 12.27 -28.99 -29.83
C ALA A 51 11.22 -29.16 -28.72
N GLY A 52 11.30 -30.22 -27.91
CA GLY A 52 10.45 -30.43 -26.74
C GLY A 52 10.62 -29.35 -25.69
N ILE A 53 11.86 -28.99 -25.33
CA ILE A 53 12.15 -27.91 -24.39
C ILE A 53 11.60 -26.56 -24.91
N LEU A 54 11.78 -26.29 -26.20
CA LEU A 54 11.32 -25.05 -26.82
C LEU A 54 9.78 -24.99 -26.85
N SER A 55 9.10 -26.12 -27.10
CA SER A 55 7.64 -26.20 -27.03
C SER A 55 7.10 -26.01 -25.60
N VAL A 56 7.74 -26.61 -24.60
CA VAL A 56 7.32 -26.49 -23.19
C VAL A 56 7.51 -25.05 -22.69
N THR A 57 8.62 -24.42 -23.04
CA THR A 57 8.88 -23.02 -22.70
C THR A 57 7.90 -22.07 -23.37
N LEU A 58 7.57 -22.28 -24.66
CA LEU A 58 6.54 -21.48 -25.34
C LEU A 58 5.16 -21.64 -24.68
N ALA A 59 4.78 -22.88 -24.35
CA ALA A 59 3.53 -23.16 -23.67
C ALA A 59 3.45 -22.48 -22.29
N LEU A 60 4.56 -22.48 -21.53
CA LEU A 60 4.65 -21.81 -20.24
C LEU A 60 4.52 -20.28 -20.38
N VAL A 61 5.19 -19.67 -21.37
CA VAL A 61 5.08 -18.25 -21.68
C VAL A 61 3.64 -17.86 -22.06
N TYR A 62 2.95 -18.73 -22.80
CA TYR A 62 1.56 -18.51 -23.18
C TYR A 62 0.61 -18.67 -21.99
N TYR A 63 0.77 -19.74 -21.21
CA TYR A 63 -0.05 -20.03 -20.02
C TYR A 63 0.06 -18.94 -18.95
N LEU A 64 1.27 -18.43 -18.71
CA LEU A 64 1.52 -17.35 -17.77
C LEU A 64 1.23 -15.96 -18.35
N GLY A 65 0.83 -15.86 -19.63
CA GLY A 65 0.53 -14.59 -20.29
C GLY A 65 1.73 -13.65 -20.48
N LEU A 66 2.98 -14.15 -20.37
CA LEU A 66 4.21 -13.33 -20.48
C LEU A 66 4.38 -12.69 -21.86
N HIS A 67 3.68 -13.17 -22.89
CA HIS A 67 3.67 -12.56 -24.22
C HIS A 67 2.90 -11.23 -24.28
N THR A 68 2.08 -10.91 -23.27
CA THR A 68 1.35 -9.65 -23.18
C THR A 68 2.04 -8.69 -22.21
N HIS A 69 1.98 -7.38 -22.48
CA HIS A 69 2.52 -6.37 -21.57
C HIS A 69 1.95 -6.49 -20.16
N HIS A 70 0.64 -6.78 -20.04
CA HIS A 70 -0.04 -6.94 -18.75
C HIS A 70 0.38 -8.20 -17.99
N GLY A 71 0.56 -9.33 -18.67
CA GLY A 71 1.00 -10.57 -18.04
C GLY A 71 2.46 -10.50 -17.58
N PHE A 72 3.33 -9.90 -18.40
CA PHE A 72 4.71 -9.65 -18.03
C PHE A 72 4.82 -8.70 -16.82
N SER A 73 4.09 -7.57 -16.82
CA SER A 73 4.13 -6.62 -15.71
C SER A 73 3.66 -7.25 -14.41
N ARG A 74 2.61 -8.10 -14.46
CA ARG A 74 2.12 -8.82 -13.28
C ARG A 74 3.13 -9.84 -12.74
N ALA A 75 3.77 -10.61 -13.63
CA ALA A 75 4.79 -11.57 -13.24
C ALA A 75 6.04 -10.87 -12.65
N TRP A 76 6.47 -9.76 -13.26
CA TRP A 76 7.58 -8.93 -12.79
C TRP A 76 7.31 -8.33 -11.40
N LEU A 77 6.13 -7.73 -11.19
CA LEU A 77 5.74 -7.14 -9.90
C LEU A 77 5.64 -8.20 -8.80
N LYS A 78 5.09 -9.38 -9.13
CA LYS A 78 5.04 -10.52 -8.20
C LYS A 78 6.44 -11.01 -7.80
N TRP A 79 7.37 -11.06 -8.74
CA TRP A 79 8.78 -11.38 -8.44
C TRP A 79 9.41 -10.36 -7.48
N HIS A 80 9.10 -9.09 -7.67
CA HIS A 80 9.56 -7.99 -6.80
C HIS A 80 8.77 -7.83 -5.49
N HIS A 81 7.89 -8.78 -5.14
CA HIS A 81 7.07 -8.75 -3.92
C HIS A 81 6.20 -7.48 -3.81
N GLN A 82 5.78 -6.93 -4.95
CA GLN A 82 4.85 -5.80 -5.00
C GLN A 82 3.49 -6.31 -5.48
N ASP A 83 2.53 -6.42 -4.57
CA ASP A 83 1.15 -6.71 -4.94
C ASP A 83 0.45 -5.42 -5.36
N ILE A 84 -0.10 -5.41 -6.58
CA ILE A 84 -0.81 -4.24 -7.16
C ILE A 84 -2.06 -3.89 -6.32
N TYR A 85 -2.54 -4.83 -5.51
CA TYR A 85 -3.72 -4.69 -4.67
C TYR A 85 -3.41 -4.24 -3.23
N ASP A 86 -2.14 -4.20 -2.82
CA ASP A 86 -1.76 -3.75 -1.47
C ASP A 86 -1.72 -2.23 -1.33
N SER A 87 -1.66 -1.49 -2.44
CA SER A 87 -1.62 -0.03 -2.44
C SER A 87 -2.58 0.55 -3.46
N MET A 88 -3.34 1.59 -3.09
CA MET A 88 -4.23 2.30 -4.03
C MET A 88 -3.47 2.96 -5.19
N CYS A 89 -2.15 3.14 -5.06
CA CYS A 89 -1.33 3.86 -6.01
C CYS A 89 -0.10 3.03 -6.44
N THR A 90 0.05 2.78 -7.74
CA THR A 90 1.24 2.14 -8.33
C THR A 90 2.51 2.99 -8.17
N VAL A 91 2.35 4.32 -8.07
CA VAL A 91 3.44 5.27 -7.85
C VAL A 91 3.04 6.19 -6.70
N SER A 92 3.81 6.18 -5.62
CA SER A 92 3.65 7.15 -4.54
C SER A 92 4.20 8.51 -4.99
N MET A 93 3.38 9.56 -4.91
CA MET A 93 3.80 10.91 -5.23
C MET A 93 4.47 11.54 -4.00
N PRO A 94 5.73 12.01 -4.10
CA PRO A 94 6.38 12.75 -3.03
C PRO A 94 5.55 13.96 -2.59
N ASP A 95 5.50 14.23 -1.28
CA ASP A 95 4.79 15.37 -0.68
C ASP A 95 5.19 16.72 -1.30
N GLN A 96 6.44 16.83 -1.72
CA GLN A 96 6.97 18.02 -2.38
C GLN A 96 6.26 18.28 -3.72
N LEU A 97 6.02 17.24 -4.51
CA LEU A 97 5.31 17.36 -5.79
C LEU A 97 3.84 17.71 -5.56
N LEU A 98 3.20 17.09 -4.56
CA LEU A 98 1.82 17.43 -4.18
C LEU A 98 1.67 18.92 -3.83
N LYS A 99 2.67 19.51 -3.15
CA LYS A 99 2.68 20.93 -2.83
C LYS A 99 2.90 21.82 -4.05
N VAL A 100 3.75 21.41 -4.99
CA VAL A 100 4.05 22.18 -6.22
C VAL A 100 2.85 22.24 -7.16
N PHE A 101 2.08 21.15 -7.26
CA PHE A 101 0.88 21.11 -8.09
C PHE A 101 -0.37 21.68 -7.42
N ARG A 102 -0.28 22.08 -6.14
CA ARG A 102 -1.39 22.77 -5.47
C ARG A 102 -1.51 24.19 -6.05
N PRO A 103 -2.72 24.61 -6.50
CA PRO A 103 -2.91 25.98 -6.99
C PRO A 103 -2.57 27.00 -5.90
N PRO A 104 -2.08 28.19 -6.28
CA PRO A 104 -1.79 29.26 -5.32
C PRO A 104 -3.07 29.64 -4.57
N VAL A 105 -2.96 29.76 -3.25
CA VAL A 105 -4.09 30.15 -2.39
C VAL A 105 -4.26 31.65 -2.49
N ASP A 106 -5.49 32.11 -2.74
CA ASP A 106 -5.82 33.53 -2.63
C ASP A 106 -5.91 33.93 -1.15
N CYS A 107 -4.91 34.67 -0.67
CA CYS A 107 -4.87 35.15 0.71
C CYS A 107 -5.81 36.34 0.99
N SER A 108 -6.51 36.87 -0.02
CA SER A 108 -7.45 37.99 0.13
C SER A 108 -8.54 37.71 1.16
N MET A 109 -9.03 36.46 1.21
CA MET A 109 -10.03 36.01 2.18
C MET A 109 -9.55 36.11 3.64
N CYS A 110 -8.24 36.08 3.88
CA CYS A 110 -7.64 36.14 5.20
C CYS A 110 -7.25 37.57 5.63
N GLN A 111 -7.34 38.55 4.73
CA GLN A 111 -6.89 39.92 5.01
C GLN A 111 -7.81 40.62 6.01
N GLY A 112 -7.20 41.31 6.97
CA GLY A 112 -7.93 42.12 7.97
C GLY A 112 -8.65 41.32 9.05
N ILE A 113 -8.45 40.00 9.13
CA ILE A 113 -9.00 39.16 10.20
C ILE A 113 -8.05 39.22 11.41
N ASN A 114 -8.33 40.12 12.35
CA ASN A 114 -7.57 40.25 13.60
C ASN A 114 -8.27 39.59 14.80
N LEU A 115 -9.58 39.34 14.70
CA LEU A 115 -10.40 38.76 15.76
C LEU A 115 -11.47 37.85 15.14
N ILE A 116 -11.77 36.75 15.82
CA ILE A 116 -12.84 35.83 15.43
C ILE A 116 -14.14 36.28 16.11
N GLU A 117 -15.17 36.53 15.30
CA GLU A 117 -16.48 36.95 15.79
C GLU A 117 -17.20 35.80 16.52
N LYS A 118 -17.88 36.13 17.61
CA LYS A 118 -18.69 35.20 18.40
C LYS A 118 -20.15 35.63 18.32
N VAL A 119 -21.00 34.76 17.80
CA VAL A 119 -22.43 35.03 17.61
C VAL A 119 -23.27 34.00 18.33
N ALA A 120 -24.47 34.40 18.74
CA ALA A 120 -25.49 33.52 19.32
C ALA A 120 -26.81 33.70 18.57
N ARG A 121 -27.67 32.68 18.57
CA ARG A 121 -29.03 32.70 18.02
C ARG A 121 -29.10 33.14 16.56
N ILE A 122 -28.08 32.74 15.78
CA ILE A 122 -28.01 33.03 14.35
C ILE A 122 -29.00 32.15 13.58
N THR A 123 -29.73 32.75 12.64
CA THR A 123 -30.59 31.99 11.73
C THR A 123 -29.78 31.44 10.54
N PRO A 124 -30.23 30.33 9.91
CA PRO A 124 -29.55 29.79 8.72
C PRO A 124 -29.36 30.84 7.61
N SER A 125 -30.36 31.69 7.36
CA SER A 125 -30.27 32.74 6.33
C SER A 125 -29.24 33.81 6.67
N GLN A 126 -29.19 34.27 7.93
CA GLN A 126 -28.17 35.22 8.37
C GLN A 126 -26.76 34.63 8.28
N PHE A 127 -26.60 33.34 8.58
CA PHE A 127 -25.34 32.64 8.42
C PHE A 127 -24.91 32.54 6.95
N GLU A 128 -25.85 32.20 6.06
CA GLU A 128 -25.59 32.07 4.63
C GLU A 128 -25.19 33.40 3.99
N GLU A 129 -25.94 34.48 4.25
CA GLU A 129 -25.65 35.81 3.72
C GLU A 129 -24.32 36.39 4.24
N THR A 130 -23.98 36.13 5.50
CA THR A 130 -22.87 36.83 6.16
C THR A 130 -21.58 36.02 6.20
N TYR A 131 -21.65 34.70 6.44
CA TYR A 131 -20.48 33.90 6.81
C TYR A 131 -20.16 32.80 5.79
N ALA A 132 -21.16 32.04 5.29
CA ALA A 132 -20.95 30.80 4.53
C ALA A 132 -20.01 30.94 3.32
N TYR A 133 -20.06 32.08 2.63
CA TYR A 133 -19.30 32.34 1.40
C TYR A 133 -18.24 33.44 1.54
N SER A 134 -18.03 33.95 2.76
CA SER A 134 -17.12 35.08 3.01
C SER A 134 -15.67 34.66 3.26
N GLY A 135 -15.42 33.40 3.59
CA GLY A 135 -14.12 32.91 4.07
C GLY A 135 -13.75 33.42 5.48
N ARG A 136 -14.65 34.13 6.17
CA ARG A 136 -14.41 34.66 7.51
C ARG A 136 -14.80 33.65 8.59
N PRO A 137 -13.92 33.39 9.57
CA PRO A 137 -14.22 32.48 10.67
C PRO A 137 -15.22 33.13 11.64
N VAL A 138 -16.16 32.32 12.14
CA VAL A 138 -17.15 32.71 13.14
C VAL A 138 -17.33 31.57 14.14
N VAL A 139 -17.55 31.90 15.41
CA VAL A 139 -17.87 30.96 16.48
C VAL A 139 -19.31 31.14 16.88
N ILE A 140 -20.11 30.08 16.76
CA ILE A 140 -21.51 30.06 17.21
C ILE A 140 -21.54 29.48 18.63
N VAL A 141 -21.81 30.33 19.61
CA VAL A 141 -21.62 29.98 21.03
C VAL A 141 -22.72 29.09 21.61
N ASP A 142 -23.90 29.07 20.99
CA ASP A 142 -25.09 28.33 21.42
C ASP A 142 -25.41 27.12 20.53
N ALA A 143 -24.55 26.78 19.56
CA ALA A 143 -24.79 25.70 18.60
C ALA A 143 -24.98 24.32 19.24
N MET A 144 -24.38 24.10 20.41
CA MET A 144 -24.42 22.81 21.12
C MET A 144 -25.36 22.81 22.33
N GLU A 145 -26.12 23.89 22.60
CA GLU A 145 -26.90 24.04 23.85
C GLU A 145 -27.86 22.86 24.11
N ASN A 146 -28.46 22.31 23.07
CA ASN A 146 -29.40 21.18 23.17
C ASN A 146 -28.75 19.79 23.01
N TRP A 147 -27.41 19.70 23.01
CA TRP A 147 -26.71 18.43 22.83
C TRP A 147 -26.56 17.70 24.15
N THR A 148 -27.00 16.44 24.20
CA THR A 148 -26.81 15.56 25.37
C THR A 148 -25.33 15.31 25.67
N ALA A 149 -24.47 15.43 24.65
CA ALA A 149 -23.03 15.28 24.75
C ALA A 149 -22.41 16.10 25.90
N GLN A 150 -22.93 17.30 26.18
CA GLN A 150 -22.42 18.15 27.26
C GLN A 150 -22.52 17.51 28.66
N HIS A 151 -23.47 16.59 28.84
CA HIS A 151 -23.74 15.94 30.12
C HIS A 151 -23.37 14.46 30.14
N VAL A 152 -23.16 13.85 28.96
CA VAL A 152 -22.89 12.42 28.81
C VAL A 152 -21.42 12.15 28.55
N PHE A 153 -20.75 12.98 27.74
CA PHE A 153 -19.39 12.71 27.31
C PHE A 153 -18.41 12.95 28.46
N SER A 154 -17.73 11.89 28.84
CA SER A 154 -16.70 11.88 29.87
C SER A 154 -15.62 10.87 29.49
N PHE A 155 -14.46 10.96 30.13
CA PHE A 155 -13.40 9.96 29.95
C PHE A 155 -13.90 8.53 30.19
N GLN A 156 -14.74 8.33 31.21
CA GLN A 156 -15.30 7.01 31.53
C GLN A 156 -16.30 6.53 30.47
N PHE A 157 -17.12 7.43 29.94
CA PHE A 157 -18.03 7.12 28.83
C PHE A 157 -17.25 6.63 27.61
N PHE A 158 -16.24 7.38 27.17
CA PHE A 158 -15.43 6.96 26.01
C PHE A 158 -14.63 5.69 26.30
N LYS A 159 -14.05 5.56 27.49
CA LYS A 159 -13.36 4.33 27.91
C LYS A 159 -14.28 3.11 27.77
N GLY A 160 -15.51 3.18 28.28
CA GLY A 160 -16.49 2.08 28.13
C GLY A 160 -16.80 1.76 26.67
N VAL A 161 -17.08 2.79 25.86
CA VAL A 161 -17.38 2.62 24.41
C VAL A 161 -16.22 1.93 23.67
N TYR A 162 -14.97 2.27 23.97
CA TYR A 162 -13.80 1.73 23.28
C TYR A 162 -13.28 0.41 23.90
N GLU A 163 -13.54 0.12 25.17
CA GLU A 163 -13.13 -1.15 25.81
C GLU A 163 -14.05 -2.32 25.45
N GLU A 164 -15.36 -2.08 25.27
CA GLU A 164 -16.34 -3.14 24.99
C GLU A 164 -16.21 -3.76 23.58
N SER A 165 -15.46 -3.11 22.68
CA SER A 165 -15.27 -3.57 21.29
C SER A 165 -13.89 -4.18 21.07
N LEU A 166 -13.67 -5.40 21.57
CA LEU A 166 -12.43 -6.19 21.36
C LEU A 166 -12.08 -6.37 19.87
N GLU A 167 -13.08 -6.42 18.99
CA GLU A 167 -12.90 -6.55 17.53
C GLU A 167 -12.37 -5.28 16.84
N HIS A 168 -12.45 -4.10 17.48
CA HIS A 168 -11.99 -2.84 16.89
C HIS A 168 -10.48 -2.64 17.00
N TRP A 169 -9.83 -3.27 17.98
CA TRP A 169 -8.40 -3.13 18.23
C TRP A 169 -7.55 -3.95 17.25
N THR A 170 -8.11 -4.99 16.63
CA THR A 170 -7.45 -5.82 15.61
C THR A 170 -7.57 -5.24 14.19
N LEU A 171 -8.53 -4.34 13.94
CA LEU A 171 -8.72 -3.60 12.69
C LEU A 171 -7.91 -2.29 12.62
N GLN A 172 -7.03 -2.03 13.58
CA GLN A 172 -6.21 -0.81 13.68
C GLN A 172 -5.10 -0.67 12.61
N SER A 173 -5.15 -1.41 11.50
CA SER A 173 -4.31 -1.12 10.34
C SER A 173 -4.74 0.14 9.56
N GLY A 174 -5.77 0.89 10.02
CA GLY A 174 -6.23 2.11 9.34
C GLY A 174 -6.88 3.21 10.20
N CYS A 175 -6.95 3.09 11.53
CA CYS A 175 -7.62 4.09 12.38
C CYS A 175 -6.66 5.14 12.96
N GLN A 176 -7.08 6.39 12.88
CA GLN A 176 -6.25 7.59 13.02
C GLN A 176 -6.14 8.07 14.47
N PHE A 177 -5.40 7.36 15.32
CA PHE A 177 -4.83 7.95 16.53
C PHE A 177 -3.53 8.65 16.16
N PHE A 178 -3.46 9.97 16.37
CA PHE A 178 -2.26 10.74 16.09
C PHE A 178 -1.53 11.07 17.39
N PRO A 179 -0.38 10.44 17.66
CA PRO A 179 0.41 10.71 18.85
C PRO A 179 1.20 12.01 18.66
N TYR A 180 0.59 13.16 18.95
CA TYR A 180 1.27 14.45 18.92
C TYR A 180 1.97 14.71 20.25
N GLU A 181 3.31 14.62 20.27
CA GLU A 181 4.13 14.93 21.45
C GLU A 181 3.72 14.14 22.71
N THR A 182 3.22 12.92 22.53
CA THR A 182 2.86 12.01 23.62
C THR A 182 3.62 10.70 23.54
N GLU A 183 3.80 10.03 24.68
CA GLU A 183 4.39 8.69 24.75
C GLU A 183 3.42 7.58 24.31
N PHE A 184 2.14 7.92 24.11
CA PHE A 184 1.12 6.95 23.73
C PHE A 184 1.22 6.65 22.24
N THR A 185 1.20 5.37 21.88
CA THR A 185 1.16 4.90 20.49
C THR A 185 -0.25 4.53 20.04
N HIS A 186 -1.10 4.16 20.99
CA HIS A 186 -2.48 3.75 20.73
C HIS A 186 -3.44 4.42 21.71
N LEU A 187 -4.65 4.70 21.24
CA LEU A 187 -5.74 5.23 22.06
C LEU A 187 -6.05 4.33 23.28
N ARG A 188 -5.81 3.02 23.19
CA ARG A 188 -5.97 2.10 24.32
C ARG A 188 -5.06 2.44 25.50
N GLU A 189 -3.84 2.90 25.24
CA GLU A 189 -2.87 3.24 26.28
C GLU A 189 -3.33 4.47 27.06
N VAL A 190 -3.92 5.44 26.36
CA VAL A 190 -4.60 6.59 26.95
C VAL A 190 -5.71 6.15 27.92
N PHE A 191 -6.55 5.18 27.53
CA PHE A 191 -7.64 4.72 28.42
C PHE A 191 -7.15 3.86 29.60
N ASN A 192 -5.95 3.30 29.50
CA ASN A 192 -5.33 2.49 30.54
C ASN A 192 -4.36 3.27 31.45
N MET A 193 -4.20 4.58 31.23
CA MET A 193 -3.31 5.39 32.07
C MET A 193 -3.83 5.53 33.51
N SER A 194 -2.92 5.63 34.47
CA SER A 194 -3.29 5.87 35.87
C SER A 194 -3.80 7.30 36.07
N ARG A 195 -4.77 7.49 36.98
CA ARG A 195 -5.33 8.82 37.28
C ARG A 195 -4.27 9.85 37.68
N LEU A 196 -3.21 9.42 38.37
CA LEU A 196 -2.13 10.30 38.87
C LEU A 196 -1.30 10.90 37.72
N PHE A 197 -1.07 10.15 36.65
CA PHE A 197 -0.33 10.62 35.48
C PHE A 197 -1.08 11.74 34.73
N CYS A 198 -2.41 11.66 34.72
CA CYS A 198 -3.29 12.64 34.09
C CYS A 198 -3.19 14.04 34.75
N TRP A 199 -2.80 14.10 36.03
CA TRP A 199 -2.60 15.35 36.78
C TRP A 199 -1.14 15.84 36.75
N LEU A 200 -0.16 14.94 36.66
CA LEU A 200 1.27 15.28 36.73
C LEU A 200 1.77 16.06 35.50
N GLN A 201 1.33 15.70 34.29
CA GLN A 201 1.72 16.41 33.06
C GLN A 201 1.21 17.87 33.03
N TYR A 202 0.12 18.14 33.75
CA TYR A 202 -0.51 19.46 33.83
C TYR A 202 0.40 20.50 34.52
N VAL A 203 1.27 20.05 35.44
CA VAL A 203 2.01 20.91 36.35
C VAL A 203 3.41 21.25 35.80
N THR A 204 3.99 20.42 34.94
CA THR A 204 5.42 20.52 34.58
C THR A 204 5.70 21.26 33.27
N ASP A 205 4.75 21.39 32.34
CA ASP A 205 4.91 22.16 31.11
C ASP A 205 3.63 22.94 30.77
N PRO A 206 3.61 24.28 30.88
CA PRO A 206 2.50 25.07 30.38
C PRO A 206 2.64 25.16 28.85
N LEU A 207 2.25 24.09 28.16
CA LEU A 207 2.19 24.07 26.70
C LEU A 207 1.32 25.25 26.25
N ARG A 208 1.89 26.12 25.42
CA ARG A 208 1.20 27.28 24.84
C ARG A 208 0.18 26.77 23.82
N ILE A 209 -0.99 26.39 24.32
CA ILE A 209 -2.17 26.04 23.55
C ILE A 209 -2.75 27.32 22.93
N PRO A 210 -2.86 27.46 21.58
CA PRO A 210 -3.60 28.56 20.99
C PRO A 210 -5.08 28.49 21.41
N ALA A 211 -5.58 29.64 21.87
CA ALA A 211 -6.77 29.78 22.72
C ALA A 211 -8.02 29.01 22.27
N GLY A 212 -8.48 28.11 23.13
CA GLY A 212 -9.78 27.43 23.05
C GLY A 212 -10.02 26.30 24.05
N GLU A 213 -9.10 25.99 24.97
CA GLU A 213 -9.07 24.66 25.62
C GLU A 213 -9.07 24.73 27.15
N VAL A 214 -10.10 24.13 27.76
CA VAL A 214 -9.98 23.45 29.05
C VAL A 214 -9.27 22.11 28.73
N PRO A 215 -8.17 21.76 29.38
CA PRO A 215 -7.35 20.61 29.00
C PRO A 215 -7.98 19.32 29.52
N ILE A 216 -9.01 18.89 28.80
CA ILE A 216 -9.36 17.49 28.70
C ILE A 216 -8.48 16.97 27.58
N LEU A 217 -7.68 15.95 27.89
CA LEU A 217 -6.88 15.17 26.94
C LEU A 217 -7.65 15.09 25.60
N THR A 218 -7.24 15.91 24.63
CA THR A 218 -7.99 16.06 23.38
C THR A 218 -7.59 14.89 22.51
N ILE A 219 -8.19 13.73 22.80
CA ILE A 219 -8.23 12.66 21.83
C ILE A 219 -8.98 13.26 20.66
N LYS A 220 -8.28 13.55 19.58
CA LYS A 220 -8.86 13.91 18.29
C LYS A 220 -9.51 12.66 17.70
N LEU A 221 -10.51 12.10 18.38
CA LEU A 221 -11.55 11.34 17.72
C LEU A 221 -12.20 12.36 16.81
N GLN A 222 -11.94 12.30 15.50
CA GLN A 222 -12.62 13.14 14.51
C GLN A 222 -14.10 13.20 14.89
N PRO A 223 -14.59 14.29 15.50
CA PRO A 223 -16.00 14.42 15.70
C PRO A 223 -16.45 14.89 14.33
N PHE A 224 -17.15 14.03 13.60
CA PHE A 224 -18.10 14.49 12.61
C PHE A 224 -17.63 15.75 11.87
N VAL A 225 -16.54 15.65 11.09
CA VAL A 225 -16.42 16.53 9.93
C VAL A 225 -17.39 15.97 8.90
N VAL A 226 -18.67 15.91 9.27
CA VAL A 226 -19.75 16.10 8.32
C VAL A 226 -19.68 17.59 8.05
N LEU A 227 -18.75 17.95 7.16
CA LEU A 227 -19.09 18.89 6.12
C LEU A 227 -20.43 18.39 5.60
N PHE A 228 -21.51 18.99 6.08
CA PHE A 228 -22.71 19.13 5.27
C PHE A 228 -22.21 19.91 4.05
N SER A 229 -21.63 19.18 3.08
CA SER A 229 -21.85 19.51 1.69
C SER A 229 -23.35 19.75 1.62
N LEU A 230 -23.74 20.97 1.27
CA LEU A 230 -25.05 21.21 0.72
C LEU A 230 -25.23 20.21 -0.42
N GLN A 231 -25.74 19.03 -0.11
CA GLN A 231 -26.46 18.22 -1.05
C GLN A 231 -27.80 18.95 -1.22
N LEU A 232 -27.76 20.06 -1.95
CA LEU A 232 -28.83 20.50 -2.81
C LEU A 232 -29.04 19.39 -3.86
N ALA A 233 -29.42 18.19 -3.41
CA ALA A 233 -30.11 17.23 -4.24
C ALA A 233 -31.56 17.67 -4.17
N ALA A 234 -31.97 18.38 -5.22
CA ALA A 234 -33.33 18.73 -5.53
C ALA A 234 -34.27 17.60 -5.09
N ARG A 235 -35.16 17.93 -4.15
CA ARG A 235 -36.29 17.10 -3.75
C ARG A 235 -37.27 17.06 -4.91
N THR A 236 -37.03 16.25 -5.93
CA THR A 236 -38.07 15.86 -6.88
C THR A 236 -38.96 14.84 -6.20
N GLU A 237 -40.06 15.37 -5.68
CA GLU A 237 -41.23 14.68 -5.18
C GLU A 237 -41.81 13.80 -6.31
N TYR A 238 -41.55 12.48 -6.26
CA TYR A 238 -42.31 11.50 -7.04
C TYR A 238 -43.35 10.85 -6.13
N ARG A 239 -44.50 11.53 -6.01
CA ARG A 239 -45.72 11.01 -5.40
C ARG A 239 -46.36 10.03 -6.38
N SER A 240 -46.19 8.72 -6.13
CA SER A 240 -46.93 7.68 -6.85
C SER A 240 -48.30 7.50 -6.18
N THR A 241 -49.33 8.06 -6.83
CA THR A 241 -50.74 7.71 -6.61
C THR A 241 -51.02 6.37 -7.28
N THR A 242 -51.42 5.39 -6.49
CA THR A 242 -52.35 4.31 -6.84
C THR A 242 -53.10 3.91 -5.58
#